data_AF-A0A7W1P662-F1
#
_entry.id   AF-A0A7W1P662-F1
#
_cell.length_a   1.000
_cell.length_b   1.000
_cell.length_c   1.000
_cell.angle_alpha   90.00
_cell.angle_beta   90.00
_cell.angle_gamma   90.00
#
_symmetry.space_group_name_H-M   'P 1'
#
loop_
_entity.id
_entity.type
_entity.pdbx_description
1 polymer ?
#
loop_
_entity_poly.entity_id
_entity_poly.type
_entity_poly.pdbx_seq_one_letter_code
_entity_poly.pdbx_strand_id
1 'polypeptide(L)'
;MTTSTTDHRQAAEAHVHDLIAIFEAEPPSAERDRLIEECTALARAIGAFHMEGIRFRMFNADRILSKGLLPVPEEAQRLFSAARQRLEAAGFQTRSHQAPT
;
A
#
# COMPACT_ATOMS: atom_id res chain seq x y z
N MET A 1 3.29 19.99 -16.50
CA MET A 1 1.92 19.80 -15.99
C MET A 1 2.08 19.38 -14.53
N THR A 2 1.73 20.25 -13.57
CA THR A 2 1.88 19.98 -12.13
C THR A 2 0.73 19.10 -11.66
N THR A 3 1.00 17.83 -11.38
CA THR A 3 0.06 16.89 -10.77
C THR A 3 -0.32 17.38 -9.37
N SER A 4 -1.62 17.43 -9.04
CA SER A 4 -2.08 17.93 -7.74
C SER A 4 -1.97 16.85 -6.65
N THR A 5 -1.99 17.27 -5.38
CA THR A 5 -2.03 16.35 -4.22
C THR A 5 -3.20 15.35 -4.30
N THR A 6 -4.35 15.77 -4.82
CA THR A 6 -5.51 14.87 -4.99
C THR A 6 -5.25 13.82 -6.06
N ASP A 7 -4.64 14.21 -7.18
CA ASP A 7 -4.29 13.27 -8.27
C ASP A 7 -3.29 12.22 -7.77
N HIS A 8 -2.32 12.63 -6.92
CA HIS A 8 -1.38 11.71 -6.30
C HIS A 8 -2.05 10.70 -5.37
N ARG A 9 -3.03 11.12 -4.56
CA ARG A 9 -3.76 10.20 -3.67
C ARG A 9 -4.64 9.22 -4.45
N GLN A 10 -5.34 9.69 -5.48
CA GLN A 10 -6.14 8.83 -6.33
C GLN A 10 -5.28 7.80 -7.06
N ALA A 11 -4.11 8.20 -7.55
CA ALA A 11 -3.15 7.27 -8.14
C ALA A 11 -2.63 6.23 -7.11
N ALA A 12 -2.38 6.64 -5.87
CA ALA A 12 -2.00 5.71 -4.82
C ALA A 12 -3.10 4.68 -4.52
N GLU A 13 -4.35 5.13 -4.40
CA GLU A 13 -5.51 4.27 -4.18
C GLU A 13 -5.71 3.28 -5.34
N ALA A 14 -5.58 3.74 -6.58
CA ALA A 14 -5.67 2.88 -7.77
C ALA A 14 -4.61 1.76 -7.74
N HIS A 15 -3.36 2.08 -7.45
CA HIS A 15 -2.30 1.07 -7.34
C HIS A 15 -2.56 0.05 -6.22
N VAL A 16 -3.20 0.46 -5.12
CA VAL A 16 -3.60 -0.46 -4.04
C VAL A 16 -4.74 -1.38 -4.51
N HIS A 17 -5.69 -0.89 -5.30
CA HIS A 17 -6.73 -1.73 -5.89
C HIS A 17 -6.18 -2.73 -6.91
N ASP A 18 -5.25 -2.31 -7.77
CA ASP A 18 -4.58 -3.21 -8.71
C ASP A 18 -3.82 -4.32 -7.96
N LEU A 19 -3.17 -3.96 -6.84
CA LEU A 19 -2.49 -4.93 -5.97
C LEU A 19 -3.45 -5.96 -5.36
N ILE A 20 -4.63 -5.52 -4.91
CA ILE A 20 -5.68 -6.40 -4.38
C ILE A 20 -6.12 -7.39 -5.48
N ALA A 21 -6.39 -6.89 -6.68
CA ALA A 21 -6.84 -7.72 -7.80
C ALA A 21 -5.85 -8.84 -8.16
N ILE A 22 -4.53 -8.56 -8.10
CA ILE A 22 -3.49 -9.58 -8.30
C ILE A 22 -3.64 -10.70 -7.27
N PHE A 23 -3.76 -10.38 -5.98
CA PHE A 23 -3.83 -11.39 -4.93
C PHE A 23 -5.19 -12.08 -4.84
N GLU A 24 -6.28 -11.46 -5.30
CA GLU A 24 -7.58 -12.12 -5.42
C GLU A 24 -7.59 -13.22 -6.47
N ALA A 25 -6.73 -13.12 -7.50
CA ALA A 25 -6.56 -14.13 -8.54
C ALA A 25 -5.72 -15.35 -8.10
N GLU A 26 -4.98 -15.24 -6.98
CA GLU A 26 -4.18 -16.31 -6.42
C GLU A 26 -5.01 -17.29 -5.58
N PRO A 27 -4.57 -18.56 -5.43
CA PRO A 27 -5.22 -19.50 -4.53
C PRO A 27 -5.37 -18.95 -3.11
N PRO A 28 -6.51 -19.19 -2.44
CA PRO A 28 -6.76 -18.66 -1.11
C PRO A 28 -5.76 -19.22 -0.09
N SER A 29 -5.24 -18.33 0.76
CA SER A 29 -4.39 -18.66 1.91
C SER A 29 -4.58 -17.60 2.99
N ALA A 30 -4.27 -17.96 4.24
CA ALA A 30 -4.42 -17.03 5.37
C ALA A 30 -3.57 -15.76 5.20
N GLU A 31 -2.37 -15.90 4.65
CA GLU A 31 -1.45 -14.80 4.36
C GLU A 31 -1.95 -13.89 3.25
N ARG A 32 -2.50 -14.47 2.16
CA ARG A 32 -3.13 -13.74 1.06
C ARG A 32 -4.33 -12.96 1.56
N ASP A 33 -5.22 -13.60 2.33
CA ASP A 33 -6.43 -12.99 2.89
C ASP A 33 -6.07 -11.81 3.79
N ARG A 34 -5.06 -11.99 4.65
CA ARG A 34 -4.55 -10.93 5.51
C ARG A 34 -3.96 -9.77 4.71
N LEU A 35 -3.21 -10.05 3.64
CA LEU A 35 -2.67 -9.00 2.78
C LEU A 35 -3.79 -8.19 2.11
N ILE A 36 -4.80 -8.88 1.56
CA ILE A 36 -5.98 -8.24 0.96
C ILE A 36 -6.72 -7.38 1.98
N GLU A 37 -6.87 -7.85 3.21
CA GLU A 37 -7.50 -7.07 4.30
C GLU A 37 -6.70 -5.78 4.59
N GLU A 38 -5.38 -5.87 4.74
CA GLU A 38 -4.52 -4.72 4.99
C GLU A 38 -4.55 -3.73 3.81
N CYS A 39 -4.51 -4.22 2.57
CA CYS A 39 -4.60 -3.39 1.36
C CYS A 39 -5.99 -2.73 1.22
N THR A 40 -7.07 -3.44 1.51
CA THR A 40 -8.43 -2.89 1.47
C THR A 40 -8.59 -1.78 2.52
N ALA A 41 -8.09 -2.02 3.73
CA ALA A 41 -8.08 -1.01 4.78
C ALA A 41 -7.19 0.19 4.42
N LEU A 42 -6.07 -0.04 3.72
CA LEU A 42 -5.21 1.02 3.20
C LEU A 42 -5.94 1.89 2.18
N ALA A 43 -6.60 1.30 1.18
CA ALA A 43 -7.37 2.06 0.18
C ALA A 43 -8.41 2.97 0.84
N ARG A 44 -9.18 2.45 1.81
CA ARG A 44 -10.13 3.24 2.60
C ARG A 44 -9.46 4.38 3.37
N ALA A 45 -8.29 4.12 3.97
CA ALA A 45 -7.55 5.14 4.69
C ALA A 45 -7.02 6.25 3.76
N ILE A 46 -6.61 5.91 2.52
CA ILE A 46 -6.21 6.87 1.49
C ILE A 46 -7.38 7.76 1.07
N GLY A 47 -8.53 7.15 0.77
CA GLY A 47 -9.75 7.87 0.41
C GLY A 47 -10.24 8.80 1.52
N ALA A 48 -10.15 8.36 2.78
CA ALA A 48 -10.51 9.14 3.96
C ALA A 48 -9.43 10.14 4.42
N PHE A 49 -8.26 10.18 3.78
CA PHE A 49 -7.11 11.00 4.20
C PHE A 49 -6.68 10.73 5.67
N HIS A 50 -6.78 9.46 6.11
CA HIS A 50 -6.51 9.07 7.49
C HIS A 50 -5.04 8.69 7.68
N MET A 51 -4.19 9.68 8.01
CA MET A 51 -2.73 9.58 8.10
C MET A 51 -2.23 8.35 8.90
N GLU A 52 -2.72 8.18 10.12
CA GLU A 52 -2.30 7.05 10.98
C GLU A 52 -2.67 5.70 10.37
N GLY A 53 -3.88 5.62 9.80
CA GLY A 53 -4.32 4.43 9.08
C GLY A 53 -3.41 4.11 7.90
N ILE A 54 -3.06 5.11 7.08
CA ILE A 54 -2.16 4.92 5.94
C ILE A 54 -0.81 4.40 6.42
N ARG A 55 -0.19 5.02 7.43
CA ARG A 55 1.12 4.58 7.96
C ARG A 55 1.07 3.17 8.50
N PHE A 56 0.08 2.86 9.32
CA PHE A 56 -0.06 1.55 9.95
C PHE A 56 -0.28 0.43 8.92
N ARG A 57 -1.19 0.65 7.96
CA ARG A 57 -1.51 -0.35 6.93
C ARG A 57 -0.37 -0.54 5.93
N MET A 58 0.33 0.53 5.55
CA MET A 58 1.55 0.44 4.75
C MET A 58 2.63 -0.42 5.44
N PHE A 59 2.85 -0.23 6.74
CA PHE A 59 3.79 -1.05 7.50
C PHE A 59 3.38 -2.53 7.54
N ASN A 60 2.10 -2.84 7.77
CA ASN A 60 1.62 -4.21 7.83
C ASN A 60 1.72 -4.92 6.47
N ALA A 61 1.31 -4.26 5.38
CA ALA A 61 1.40 -4.80 4.04
C ALA A 61 2.87 -5.05 3.63
N ASP A 62 3.75 -4.08 3.87
CA ASP A 62 5.20 -4.21 3.61
C ASP A 62 5.82 -5.40 4.36
N ARG A 63 5.43 -5.57 5.63
CA ARG A 63 5.87 -6.69 6.45
C ARG A 63 5.38 -8.04 5.91
N ILE A 64 4.16 -8.13 5.39
CA ILE A 64 3.63 -9.37 4.81
C ILE A 64 4.38 -9.70 3.51
N LEU A 65 4.52 -8.70 2.62
CA LEU A 65 5.23 -8.82 1.34
C LEU A 65 6.71 -9.21 1.53
N SER A 66 7.38 -8.65 2.55
CA SER A 66 8.82 -8.85 2.76
C SER A 66 9.18 -10.12 3.54
N LYS A 67 8.23 -10.75 4.26
CA LYS A 67 8.51 -11.93 5.09
C LYS A 67 8.67 -13.23 4.30
N GLY A 68 8.45 -13.22 2.99
CA GLY A 68 8.52 -14.41 2.14
C GLY A 68 7.44 -15.46 2.44
N LEU A 69 6.35 -15.05 3.10
CA LEU A 69 5.24 -15.94 3.46
C LEU A 69 4.27 -16.20 2.30
N LEU A 70 4.40 -15.43 1.23
CA LEU A 70 3.66 -15.60 -0.01
C LEU A 70 4.62 -15.41 -1.19
N PRO A 71 4.40 -16.11 -2.32
CA PRO A 71 5.02 -15.71 -3.57
C PRO A 71 4.49 -14.33 -3.94
N VAL A 72 5.39 -13.35 -4.07
CA VAL A 72 5.04 -11.98 -4.45
C VAL A 72 5.42 -11.79 -5.92
N PRO A 73 4.45 -11.62 -6.83
CA PRO A 73 4.75 -11.26 -8.21
C PRO A 73 5.51 -9.93 -8.29
N GLU A 74 6.43 -9.80 -9.24
CA GLU A 74 7.21 -8.55 -9.42
C GLU A 74 6.28 -7.34 -9.65
N GLU A 75 5.17 -7.55 -10.34
CA GLU A 75 4.12 -6.54 -10.54
C GLU A 75 3.50 -6.05 -9.23
N ALA A 76 3.19 -6.97 -8.29
CA ALA A 76 2.67 -6.61 -6.98
C ALA A 76 3.66 -5.73 -6.20
N GLN A 77 4.95 -6.08 -6.23
CA GLN A 77 6.01 -5.29 -5.59
C GLN A 77 6.15 -3.89 -6.22
N ARG A 78 6.02 -3.79 -7.55
CA ARG A 78 6.04 -2.51 -8.26
C ARG A 78 4.84 -1.64 -7.90
N LEU A 79 3.63 -2.20 -7.88
CA LEU A 79 2.40 -1.48 -7.51
C LEU A 79 2.46 -0.95 -6.08
N PHE A 80 2.90 -1.78 -5.13
CA PHE A 80 3.06 -1.35 -3.74
C PHE A 80 4.08 -0.21 -3.60
N SER A 81 5.21 -0.31 -4.31
CA SER A 81 6.23 0.74 -4.33
C SER A 81 5.72 2.02 -5.00
N ALA A 82 4.92 1.92 -6.06
CA ALA A 82 4.30 3.05 -6.73
C ALA A 82 3.27 3.75 -5.83
N ALA A 83 2.41 2.99 -5.12
CA ALA A 83 1.49 3.54 -4.13
C ALA A 83 2.22 4.35 -3.06
N ARG A 84 3.34 3.82 -2.53
CA ARG A 84 4.21 4.53 -1.58
C ARG A 84 4.72 5.85 -2.16
N GLN A 85 5.31 5.83 -3.35
CA GLN A 85 5.85 7.04 -4.00
C GLN A 85 4.77 8.09 -4.26
N ARG A 86 3.55 7.66 -4.63
CA ARG A 86 2.42 8.57 -4.84
C ARG A 86 1.96 9.21 -3.54
N LEU A 87 1.93 8.47 -2.44
CA LEU A 87 1.66 9.02 -1.11
C LEU A 87 2.76 10.01 -0.69
N GLU A 88 4.04 9.69 -0.88
CA GLU A 88 5.14 10.61 -0.60
C GLU A 88 5.03 11.91 -1.43
N ALA A 89 4.70 11.80 -2.71
CA ALA A 89 4.45 12.97 -3.57
C ALA A 89 3.20 13.78 -3.17
N ALA A 90 2.22 13.15 -2.52
CA ALA A 90 1.07 13.82 -1.91
C ALA A 90 1.40 14.44 -0.54
N GLY A 91 2.65 14.37 -0.07
CA GLY A 91 3.10 14.95 1.21
C GLY A 91 3.00 13.99 2.41
N PHE A 92 2.76 12.71 2.19
CA PHE A 92 2.66 11.73 3.27
C PHE A 92 4.02 11.12 3.58
N GLN A 93 4.39 11.15 4.87
CA GLN A 93 5.54 10.40 5.35
C GLN A 93 5.15 8.94 5.55
N THR A 94 5.45 8.09 4.57
CA THR A 94 5.16 6.65 4.62
C THR A 94 6.24 5.81 5.30
N ARG A 95 7.35 6.42 5.71
CA ARG A 95 8.38 5.81 6.56
C ARG A 95 8.25 6.38 7.97
N SER A 96 8.23 5.52 8.98
CA SER A 96 8.40 5.97 10.36
C SER A 96 9.78 6.61 10.50
N HIS A 97 9.85 7.84 11.00
CA HIS A 97 11.12 8.40 11.48
C HIS A 97 11.73 7.37 12.44
N GLN A 98 12.92 6.84 12.13
CA GLN A 98 13.74 6.31 13.21
C GLN A 98 13.98 7.49 14.16
N ALA A 99 13.58 7.34 15.43
CA ALA A 99 14.03 8.26 16.46
C ALA A 99 15.57 8.32 16.37
N PRO A 100 16.19 9.51 16.41
CA PRO A 100 17.64 9.61 16.39
C PRO A 100 18.20 8.79 17.56
N THR A 101 19.10 7.86 17.24
CA THR A 101 19.98 7.19 18.22
C THR A 101 20.89 8.18 18.92
#